data_AF-A0A9D7P6Y8-F1
#
_entry.id   AF-A0A9D7P6Y8-F1
#
_cell.length_a   1.000
_cell.length_b   1.000
_cell.length_c   1.000
_cell.angle_alpha   90.00
_cell.angle_beta   90.00
_cell.angle_gamma   90.00
#
_symmetry.space_group_name_H-M   'P 1'
#
loop_
_entity.id
_entity.type
_entity.pdbx_description
1 polymer ?
#
loop_
_entity_poly.entity_id
_entity_poly.type
_entity_poly.pdbx_seq_one_letter_code
_entity_poly.pdbx_strand_id
1 'polypeptide(L)'
;MIMSGSMFRSPSDLRPWADQAGRIIHIDSFGNCVTNLTERELPVEKADCARLFFCGRQIDRFGSHFEQAQKSDEMFAYPGSAGYWEIALWCASAAEYTGAVKGTEILLELK
;
A
#
# COMPACT_ATOMS: atom_id res chain seq x y z
N MET A 1 -16.86 -31.33 -8.94
CA MET A 1 -15.81 -31.94 -8.12
C MET A 1 -14.58 -31.05 -8.26
N ILE A 2 -14.19 -30.42 -7.14
CA ILE A 2 -12.97 -29.64 -6.85
C ILE A 2 -11.75 -30.02 -7.72
N MET A 3 -10.96 -29.08 -8.23
CA MET A 3 -9.83 -28.50 -7.49
C MET A 3 -9.64 -27.01 -7.80
N SER A 4 -9.68 -26.24 -6.71
CA SER A 4 -9.10 -24.92 -6.58
C SER A 4 -7.59 -25.03 -6.73
N GLY A 5 -6.98 -24.11 -7.48
CA GLY A 5 -5.55 -23.97 -7.61
C GLY A 5 -5.22 -22.50 -7.75
N SER A 6 -5.27 -21.77 -6.63
CA SER A 6 -4.75 -20.40 -6.53
C SER A 6 -3.35 -20.38 -7.10
N MET A 7 -3.23 -19.75 -8.26
CA MET A 7 -1.99 -19.61 -8.99
C MET A 7 -1.14 -18.59 -8.24
N PHE A 8 -0.31 -19.06 -7.31
CA PHE A 8 0.81 -18.30 -6.79
C PHE A 8 1.80 -18.14 -7.95
N ARG A 9 1.59 -17.10 -8.77
CA ARG A 9 2.48 -16.79 -9.89
C ARG A 9 3.79 -16.30 -9.29
N SER A 10 4.90 -16.91 -9.70
CA SER A 10 6.26 -16.44 -9.47
C SER A 10 6.36 -14.94 -9.88
N PRO A 11 6.93 -14.06 -9.04
CA PRO A 11 7.01 -12.63 -9.34
C PRO A 11 7.87 -12.26 -10.56
N SER A 12 8.58 -13.22 -11.16
CA SER A 12 9.70 -12.94 -12.08
C SER A 12 9.36 -12.93 -13.58
N ASP A 13 8.17 -13.36 -14.02
CA ASP A 13 8.03 -13.75 -15.43
C ASP A 13 7.30 -12.77 -16.35
N LEU A 14 6.58 -11.72 -15.90
CA LEU A 14 5.81 -10.87 -16.83
C LEU A 14 5.58 -9.41 -16.40
N ARG A 15 6.58 -8.64 -15.95
CA ARG A 15 6.45 -7.17 -15.86
C ARG A 15 7.73 -6.44 -16.28
N PRO A 16 7.66 -5.45 -17.21
CA PRO A 16 8.79 -4.58 -17.52
C PRO A 16 9.08 -3.55 -16.40
N TRP A 17 8.24 -3.53 -15.35
CA TRP A 17 8.40 -2.69 -14.18
C TRP A 17 8.83 -3.56 -12.99
N ALA A 18 9.90 -3.16 -12.31
CA ALA A 18 10.36 -3.86 -11.12
C ALA A 18 9.34 -3.68 -10.00
N ASP A 19 8.55 -4.73 -9.72
CA ASP A 19 7.75 -4.79 -8.51
C ASP A 19 8.70 -4.71 -7.30
N GLN A 20 8.45 -3.77 -6.40
CA GLN A 20 9.24 -3.63 -5.19
C GLN A 20 8.47 -4.16 -3.98
N ALA A 21 9.02 -5.18 -3.32
CA ALA A 21 8.46 -5.73 -2.10
C ALA A 21 8.73 -4.80 -0.91
N GLY A 22 7.70 -4.61 -0.09
CA GLY A 22 7.78 -3.86 1.17
C GLY A 22 7.01 -4.58 2.28
N ARG A 23 6.96 -3.95 3.45
CA ARG A 23 6.20 -4.44 4.60
C ARG A 23 5.76 -3.30 5.51
N ILE A 24 4.76 -3.58 6.34
CA ILE A 24 4.37 -2.72 7.44
C ILE A 24 5.41 -2.78 8.55
N ILE A 25 5.96 -1.64 8.96
CA ILE A 25 6.94 -1.54 10.05
C ILE A 25 6.31 -1.07 11.36
N HIS A 26 5.18 -0.37 11.27
CA HIS A 26 4.48 0.19 12.41
C HIS A 26 3.01 0.44 12.09
N ILE A 27 2.15 0.40 13.11
CA ILE A 27 0.77 0.88 13.07
C ILE A 27 0.71 2.07 14.01
N ASP A 28 0.33 3.25 13.51
CA ASP A 28 0.26 4.46 14.34
C ASP A 28 -0.97 4.44 15.28
N SER A 29 -1.11 5.47 16.12
CA SER A 29 -2.22 5.56 17.08
C SER A 29 -3.59 5.76 16.45
N PHE A 30 -3.66 6.18 15.18
CA PHE A 30 -4.90 6.36 14.43
C PHE A 30 -5.29 5.10 13.65
N GLY A 31 -4.39 4.12 13.56
CA GLY A 31 -4.60 2.89 12.81
C GLY A 31 -4.09 2.95 11.37
N ASN A 32 -3.24 3.92 11.02
CA ASN A 32 -2.55 3.96 9.73
C ASN A 32 -1.40 2.94 9.72
N CYS A 33 -1.20 2.31 8.57
CA CYS A 33 -0.16 1.30 8.39
C CYS A 33 1.09 1.98 7.81
N VAL A 34 2.11 2.19 8.64
CA VAL A 34 3.40 2.75 8.22
C VAL A 34 4.22 1.66 7.53
N THR A 35 4.65 1.92 6.31
CA THR A 35 5.43 0.99 5.48
C THR A 35 6.93 1.22 5.62
N ASN A 36 7.77 0.30 5.14
CA ASN A 36 9.22 0.52 5.01
C ASN A 36 9.61 1.25 3.72
N LEU A 37 8.64 1.71 2.91
CA LEU A 37 8.92 2.43 1.68
C LEU A 37 9.22 3.89 2.03
N THR A 38 10.25 4.45 1.41
CA THR A 38 10.64 5.85 1.54
C THR A 38 10.59 6.53 0.16
N GLU A 39 10.93 7.82 0.10
CA GLU A 39 11.09 8.54 -1.17
C GLU A 39 12.16 7.94 -2.09
N ARG A 40 13.07 7.10 -1.58
CA ARG A 40 14.04 6.40 -2.42
C ARG A 40 13.38 5.35 -3.29
N GLU A 41 12.40 4.64 -2.74
CA GLU A 41 11.64 3.60 -3.41
C GLU A 41 10.49 4.18 -4.23
N LEU A 42 9.78 5.14 -3.65
CA LEU A 42 8.69 5.84 -4.30
C LEU A 42 8.83 7.35 -4.07
N PRO A 43 9.50 8.08 -4.98
CA PRO A 43 9.53 9.53 -4.95
C PRO A 43 8.10 10.09 -5.04
N VAL A 44 7.80 11.15 -4.29
CA VAL A 44 6.46 11.75 -4.26
C VAL A 44 6.02 12.20 -5.65
N GLU A 45 6.93 12.71 -6.46
CA GLU A 45 6.70 13.12 -7.85
C GLU A 45 6.37 11.96 -8.81
N LYS A 46 6.64 10.71 -8.41
CA LYS A 46 6.31 9.50 -9.18
C LYS A 46 5.09 8.77 -8.63
N ALA A 47 4.46 9.26 -7.57
CA ALA A 47 3.40 8.57 -6.88
C ALA A 47 2.14 8.37 -7.74
N ASP A 48 1.82 9.32 -8.63
CA ASP A 48 0.72 9.18 -9.60
C ASP A 48 0.94 8.04 -10.62
N CYS A 49 2.20 7.68 -10.84
CA CYS A 49 2.60 6.56 -11.70
C CYS A 49 2.72 5.25 -10.92
N ALA A 50 2.38 5.19 -9.63
CA ALA A 50 2.50 3.98 -8.83
C ALA A 50 1.16 3.26 -8.60
N ARG A 51 1.26 2.01 -8.15
CA ARG A 51 0.19 1.24 -7.50
C ARG A 51 0.78 0.50 -6.32
N LEU A 52 0.03 0.44 -5.22
CA LEU A 52 0.41 -0.35 -4.05
C LEU A 52 -0.62 -1.44 -3.82
N PHE A 53 -0.17 -2.68 -3.70
CA PHE A 53 -1.01 -3.82 -3.33
C PHE A 53 -0.81 -4.17 -1.86
N PHE A 54 -1.89 -4.21 -1.10
CA PHE A 54 -1.89 -4.40 0.34
C PHE A 54 -3.14 -5.19 0.76
N CYS A 55 -2.95 -6.32 1.46
CA CYS A 55 -4.05 -7.17 1.95
C CYS A 55 -5.12 -7.51 0.88
N GLY A 56 -4.68 -7.81 -0.35
CA GLY A 56 -5.58 -8.13 -1.47
C GLY A 56 -6.30 -6.94 -2.09
N ARG A 57 -5.93 -5.72 -1.72
CA ARG A 57 -6.50 -4.46 -2.21
C ARG A 57 -5.46 -3.66 -2.97
N GLN A 58 -5.92 -2.91 -3.96
CA GLN A 58 -5.09 -2.01 -4.76
C GLN A 58 -5.31 -0.57 -4.29
N ILE A 59 -4.21 0.16 -4.12
CA ILE A 59 -4.16 1.57 -3.76
C ILE A 59 -3.50 2.30 -4.93
N ASP A 60 -4.30 3.08 -5.64
CA ASP A 60 -3.84 3.94 -6.75
C ASP A 60 -3.78 5.42 -6.35
N ARG A 61 -4.24 5.75 -5.15
CA ARG A 61 -4.28 7.12 -4.65
C ARG A 61 -3.10 7.35 -3.73
N PHE A 62 -2.24 8.25 -4.17
CA PHE A 62 -1.13 8.77 -3.39
C PHE A 62 -1.31 10.28 -3.23
N GLY A 63 -1.17 10.83 -2.02
CA GLY A 63 -1.33 12.27 -1.84
C GLY A 63 -1.25 12.78 -0.41
N SER A 64 -0.78 14.01 -0.24
CA SER A 64 -0.56 14.68 1.05
C SER A 64 -1.83 15.19 1.74
N HIS A 65 -2.97 15.23 1.04
CA HIS A 65 -4.19 15.85 1.52
C HIS A 65 -5.29 14.82 1.67
N PHE A 66 -5.53 14.44 2.93
CA PHE A 66 -6.68 13.67 3.40
C PHE A 66 -8.01 14.09 2.72
N GLU A 67 -8.16 15.37 2.33
CA GLU A 67 -9.32 15.97 1.68
C GLU A 67 -9.71 15.39 0.30
N GLN A 68 -8.83 14.63 -0.35
CA GLN A 68 -9.16 13.98 -1.64
C GLN A 68 -9.87 12.63 -1.48
N ALA A 69 -9.92 12.06 -0.27
CA ALA A 69 -10.67 10.84 0.00
C ALA A 69 -12.16 11.17 0.20
N GLN A 70 -12.90 11.27 -0.91
CA GLN A 70 -14.32 11.64 -0.89
C GLN A 70 -15.28 10.50 -0.50
N LYS A 71 -14.77 9.30 -0.15
CA LYS A 71 -15.59 8.11 0.11
C LYS A 71 -15.09 7.28 1.30
N SER A 72 -16.04 6.75 2.07
CA SER A 72 -15.87 6.04 3.34
C SER A 72 -15.13 4.69 3.30
N ASP A 73 -14.58 4.27 2.16
CA ASP A 73 -13.93 2.97 1.98
C ASP A 73 -12.67 3.04 1.11
N GLU A 74 -12.23 4.26 0.77
CA GLU A 74 -11.06 4.45 -0.07
C GLU A 74 -9.79 4.55 0.78
N MET A 75 -8.92 3.55 0.62
CA MET A 75 -7.56 3.63 1.13
C MET A 75 -6.71 4.51 0.23
N PHE A 76 -5.77 5.21 0.85
CA PHE A 76 -4.80 6.04 0.17
C PHE A 76 -3.45 5.94 0.88
N ALA A 77 -2.38 6.25 0.16
CA ALA A 77 -1.04 6.31 0.70
C ALA A 77 -0.51 7.75 0.71
N TYR A 78 0.23 8.14 1.73
CA TYR A 78 0.84 9.47 1.80
C TYR A 78 2.23 9.41 2.43
N PRO A 79 3.14 10.35 2.10
CA PRO A 79 4.43 10.45 2.77
C PRO A 79 4.23 10.97 4.19
N GLY A 80 4.54 10.15 5.18
CA GLY A 80 4.54 10.50 6.59
C GLY A 80 5.72 11.39 6.96
N SER A 81 5.59 12.13 8.06
CA SER A 81 6.62 13.08 8.54
C SER A 81 7.98 12.41 8.87
N ALA A 82 7.97 11.10 9.15
CA ALA A 82 9.18 10.32 9.41
C ALA A 82 9.91 9.85 8.13
N GLY A 83 9.42 10.24 6.94
CA GLY A 83 10.01 9.87 5.65
C GLY A 83 9.61 8.49 5.12
N TYR A 84 8.54 7.90 5.69
CA TYR A 84 7.97 6.63 5.26
C TYR A 84 6.60 6.84 4.63
N TRP A 85 6.23 6.00 3.67
CA TRP A 85 4.87 5.97 3.16
C TRP A 85 3.93 5.32 4.17
N GLU A 86 2.80 5.96 4.42
CA GLU A 86 1.74 5.52 5.32
C GLU A 86 0.49 5.19 4.51
N ILE A 87 -0.15 4.06 4.81
CA ILE A 87 -1.43 3.66 4.24
C ILE A 87 -2.53 3.99 5.23
N ALA A 88 -3.48 4.82 4.81
CA ALA A 88 -4.59 5.27 5.62
C ALA A 88 -5.93 4.96 4.96
N LEU A 89 -6.98 5.00 5.78
CA LEU A 89 -8.36 4.85 5.37
C LEU A 89 -9.14 6.08 5.86
N TRP A 90 -9.98 6.66 5.00
CA TRP A 90 -10.73 7.85 5.37
C TRP A 90 -11.70 7.59 6.53
N CYS A 91 -11.56 8.36 7.61
CA CYS A 91 -12.38 8.28 8.82
C CYS A 91 -12.43 6.88 9.48
N ALA A 92 -11.44 6.02 9.27
CA ALA A 92 -11.38 4.69 9.86
C ALA A 92 -9.92 4.19 10.00
N SER A 93 -9.73 3.16 10.82
CA SER A 93 -8.43 2.48 10.99
C SER A 93 -8.16 1.56 9.81
N ALA A 94 -7.09 1.83 9.05
CA ALA A 94 -6.67 0.98 7.95
C ALA A 94 -6.24 -0.41 8.45
N ALA A 95 -5.58 -0.47 9.61
CA ALA A 95 -5.14 -1.70 10.24
C ALA A 95 -6.32 -2.59 10.66
N GLU A 96 -7.34 -2.03 11.32
CA GLU A 96 -8.53 -2.79 11.72
C GLU A 96 -9.34 -3.25 10.51
N TYR A 97 -9.50 -2.37 9.51
CA TYR A 97 -10.25 -2.68 8.30
C TYR A 97 -9.62 -3.80 7.46
N THR A 98 -8.28 -3.87 7.44
CA THR A 98 -7.54 -4.86 6.66
C THR A 98 -7.05 -6.06 7.47
N GLY A 99 -7.11 -6.00 8.81
CA GLY A 99 -6.49 -6.98 9.70
C GLY A 99 -4.95 -6.96 9.65
N ALA A 100 -4.35 -5.88 9.14
CA ALA A 100 -2.91 -5.80 8.97
C ALA A 100 -2.19 -5.62 10.30
N VAL A 101 -0.98 -6.16 10.36
CA VAL A 101 -0.09 -6.08 11.51
C VAL A 101 1.32 -5.73 11.06
N LYS A 102 2.21 -5.43 12.01
CA LYS A 102 3.63 -5.28 11.72
C LYS A 102 4.16 -6.55 11.04
N GLY A 103 4.84 -6.38 9.91
CA GLY A 103 5.37 -7.46 9.08
C GLY A 103 4.44 -7.85 7.91
N THR A 104 3.19 -7.38 7.86
CA THR A 104 2.33 -7.59 6.69
C THR A 104 3.00 -7.07 5.42
N GLU A 105 3.04 -7.91 4.39
CA GLU A 105 3.70 -7.61 3.12
C GLU A 105 2.88 -6.62 2.28
N ILE A 106 3.60 -5.82 1.49
CA ILE A 106 3.04 -4.96 0.45
C ILE A 106 3.86 -5.11 -0.84
N LEU A 107 3.23 -4.80 -1.96
CA LEU A 107 3.88 -4.74 -3.26
C LEU A 107 3.70 -3.37 -3.87
N LEU A 108 4.80 -2.73 -4.26
CA LEU A 108 4.79 -1.49 -5.02
C LEU A 108 5.05 -1.81 -6.50
N GLU A 109 4.18 -1.33 -7.38
CA GLU A 109 4.33 -1.40 -8.83
C GLU A 109 4.45 0.03 -9.38
N LEU A 110 5.50 0.32 -10.15
CA LEU A 110 5.61 1.56 -10.92
C LEU A 110 5.08 1.32 -12.35
N LYS A 111 4.37 2.30 -12.93
CA LYS A 111 3.86 2.26 -14.31
C LYS A 111 4.83 2.87 -15.31
#